data_AF-A0A1F3MN46-F1
#
_entry.id   AF-A0A1F3MN46-F1
#
_cell.length_a   1.000
_cell.length_b   1.000
_cell.length_c   1.000
_cell.angle_alpha   90.00
_cell.angle_beta   90.00
_cell.angle_gamma   90.00
#
_symmetry.space_group_name_H-M   'P 1'
#
loop_
_entity.id
_entity.type
_entity.pdbx_description
1 polymer ?
#
loop_
_entity_poly.entity_id
_entity_poly.type
_entity_poly.pdbx_seq_one_letter_code
_entity_poly.pdbx_strand_id
1 'polypeptide(L)'
;MRKTNWFFAFAFVGIAIFTGCNKVDPNQETYDNASISKGGILYDNFFSIEAAYDQNSPNMAKFKASSDFFRCKQCHAWDGLGNSGSYINRAAKTSRPNIASTNLYQVSQTKSFTELFNAMKKSEERRDIGYDLTTYNPATNAAEGDKMPNLTQILSDTQIWDIVKFLKEGMFDVSQLYDATYTGVYPTGSVSFANIGKDGNEGNGKTFFAANCASCHGADGKALTMENMSLGKFVRSKPNEVQHKVKYGQLGSSMPGMFTITLSQMKDLYKACSNSTTFPD
;
A
#
# COMPACT_ATOMS: atom_id res chain seq x y z
N MET A 1 -54.76 -70.75 17.26
CA MET A 1 -54.84 -69.33 16.86
C MET A 1 -54.12 -68.46 17.90
N ARG A 2 -52.92 -67.99 17.61
CA ARG A 2 -52.21 -66.94 18.37
C ARG A 2 -51.42 -66.13 17.33
N LYS A 3 -51.85 -64.89 17.09
CA LYS A 3 -51.17 -63.95 16.18
C LYS A 3 -50.16 -63.15 17.00
N THR A 4 -48.90 -63.17 16.59
CA THR A 4 -47.82 -62.37 17.17
C THR A 4 -47.69 -61.10 16.34
N ASN A 5 -47.96 -59.93 16.93
CA ASN A 5 -47.82 -58.64 16.27
C ASN A 5 -46.38 -58.13 16.42
N TRP A 6 -45.75 -57.80 15.30
CA TRP A 6 -44.42 -57.23 15.24
C TRP A 6 -44.53 -55.69 15.26
N PHE A 7 -44.04 -55.05 16.32
CA PHE A 7 -43.93 -53.59 16.40
C PHE A 7 -42.58 -53.16 15.80
N PHE A 8 -42.60 -52.47 14.65
CA PHE A 8 -41.44 -51.77 14.11
C PHE A 8 -41.26 -50.44 14.85
N ALA A 9 -40.16 -50.31 15.58
CA ALA A 9 -39.73 -49.04 16.16
C ALA A 9 -38.94 -48.25 15.09
N PHE A 10 -39.53 -47.18 14.56
CA PHE A 10 -38.81 -46.19 13.75
C PHE A 10 -38.04 -45.24 14.68
N ALA A 11 -36.71 -45.35 14.67
CA ALA A 11 -35.84 -44.37 15.31
C ALA A 11 -35.81 -43.09 14.47
N PHE A 12 -36.45 -42.03 14.96
CA PHE A 12 -36.30 -40.68 14.42
C PHE A 12 -34.92 -40.15 14.79
N VAL A 13 -33.97 -40.21 13.85
CA VAL A 13 -32.71 -39.46 13.95
C VAL A 13 -33.04 -38.01 13.61
N GLY A 14 -33.22 -37.19 14.63
CA GLY A 14 -33.35 -35.74 14.48
C GLY A 14 -32.04 -35.16 13.97
N ILE A 15 -32.03 -34.69 12.72
CA ILE A 15 -30.95 -33.87 12.18
C ILE A 15 -31.06 -32.50 12.85
N ALA A 16 -30.20 -32.24 13.83
CA ALA A 16 -30.00 -30.91 14.38
C ALA A 16 -29.28 -30.06 13.32
N ILE A 17 -30.03 -29.20 12.64
CA ILE A 17 -29.46 -28.16 11.79
C ILE A 17 -28.87 -27.11 12.75
N PHE A 18 -27.56 -27.16 12.96
CA PHE A 18 -26.83 -26.05 13.58
C PHE A 18 -26.85 -24.87 12.60
N THR A 19 -27.86 -24.02 12.69
CA THR A 19 -27.78 -22.65 12.18
C THR A 19 -26.76 -21.91 13.03
N GLY A 20 -25.47 -22.06 12.69
CA GLY A 20 -24.42 -21.23 13.23
C GLY A 20 -24.77 -19.77 12.96
N CYS A 21 -24.94 -18.97 14.01
CA CYS A 21 -24.98 -17.52 13.92
C CYS A 21 -23.62 -17.03 13.41
N ASN A 22 -23.41 -17.03 12.10
CA ASN A 22 -22.39 -16.19 11.49
C ASN A 22 -22.84 -14.76 11.72
N LYS A 23 -22.37 -14.13 12.81
CA LYS A 23 -22.48 -12.67 12.96
C LYS A 23 -21.65 -12.06 11.84
N VAL A 24 -22.30 -11.73 10.74
CA VAL A 24 -21.72 -10.92 9.67
C VAL A 24 -21.30 -9.60 10.31
N ASP A 25 -20.05 -9.19 10.08
CA ASP A 25 -19.56 -7.88 10.56
C ASP A 25 -20.47 -6.79 9.97
N PRO A 26 -21.01 -5.85 10.77
CA PRO A 26 -21.91 -4.81 10.27
C PRO A 26 -21.27 -3.91 9.21
N ASN A 27 -19.94 -3.89 9.10
CA ASN A 27 -19.22 -3.13 8.09
C ASN A 27 -18.87 -3.93 6.83
N GLN A 28 -19.29 -5.21 6.72
CA GLN A 28 -18.92 -6.10 5.62
C GLN A 28 -19.28 -5.49 4.25
N GLU A 29 -20.52 -5.04 4.07
CA GLU A 29 -20.98 -4.46 2.80
C GLU A 29 -20.18 -3.18 2.45
N THR A 30 -19.94 -2.31 3.42
CA THR A 30 -19.15 -1.08 3.22
C THR A 30 -17.72 -1.40 2.81
N TYR A 31 -17.10 -2.40 3.44
CA TYR A 31 -15.76 -2.86 3.11
C TYR A 31 -15.70 -3.51 1.72
N ASP A 32 -16.68 -4.33 1.36
CA ASP A 32 -16.73 -4.99 0.05
C ASP A 32 -16.92 -3.99 -1.09
N ASN A 33 -17.66 -2.91 -0.85
CA ASN A 33 -17.88 -1.82 -1.81
C ASN A 33 -16.73 -0.79 -1.89
N ALA A 34 -15.74 -0.87 -1.00
CA ALA A 34 -14.60 0.04 -1.00
C ALA A 34 -13.66 -0.19 -2.19
N SER A 35 -12.96 0.86 -2.62
CA SER A 35 -12.11 0.84 -3.81
C SER A 35 -10.63 0.69 -3.47
N ILE A 36 -10.05 -0.45 -3.88
CA ILE A 36 -8.60 -0.70 -3.81
C ILE A 36 -7.80 0.40 -4.54
N SER A 37 -8.24 0.78 -5.74
CA SER A 37 -7.54 1.77 -6.58
C SER A 37 -7.47 3.13 -5.91
N LYS A 38 -8.60 3.62 -5.37
CA LYS A 38 -8.65 4.89 -4.65
C LYS A 38 -7.81 4.83 -3.38
N GLY A 39 -7.86 3.71 -2.64
CA GLY A 39 -7.05 3.51 -1.44
C GLY A 39 -5.54 3.59 -1.72
N GLY A 40 -5.07 2.98 -2.80
CA GLY A 40 -3.66 3.06 -3.20
C GLY A 40 -3.23 4.47 -3.62
N ILE A 41 -4.09 5.21 -4.31
CA ILE A 41 -3.84 6.63 -4.64
C ILE A 41 -3.78 7.49 -3.37
N LEU A 42 -4.72 7.30 -2.44
CA LEU A 42 -4.76 8.00 -1.15
C LEU A 42 -3.50 7.71 -0.31
N TYR A 43 -3.02 6.46 -0.31
CA TYR A 43 -1.80 6.06 0.39
C TYR A 43 -0.55 6.82 -0.10
N ASP A 44 -0.47 7.06 -1.41
CA ASP A 44 0.59 7.86 -2.00
C ASP A 44 0.40 9.35 -1.66
N ASN A 45 -0.71 9.93 -2.12
CA ASN A 45 -1.00 11.34 -1.93
C ASN A 45 -2.51 11.62 -1.93
N PHE A 46 -3.10 11.72 -0.73
CA PHE A 46 -4.53 11.96 -0.59
C PHE A 46 -5.02 13.30 -1.12
N PHE A 47 -4.16 14.31 -1.25
CA PHE A 47 -4.55 15.64 -1.74
C PHE A 47 -4.23 15.85 -3.22
N SER A 48 -3.87 14.77 -3.93
CA SER A 48 -3.69 14.79 -5.39
C SER A 48 -5.03 14.95 -6.12
N ILE A 49 -4.95 15.31 -7.41
CA ILE A 49 -6.13 15.40 -8.28
C ILE A 49 -6.73 14.00 -8.48
N GLU A 50 -5.88 13.00 -8.64
CA GLU A 50 -6.23 11.59 -8.83
C GLU A 50 -6.93 11.00 -7.59
N ALA A 51 -6.63 11.51 -6.39
CA ALA A 51 -7.32 11.17 -5.16
C ALA A 51 -8.73 11.77 -5.04
N ALA A 52 -9.16 12.58 -6.03
CA ALA A 52 -10.40 13.33 -6.04
C ALA A 52 -10.57 14.24 -4.80
N TYR A 53 -9.47 14.79 -4.28
CA TYR A 53 -9.50 15.74 -3.18
C TYR A 53 -9.89 17.13 -3.67
N ASP A 54 -10.59 17.90 -2.83
CA ASP A 54 -10.96 19.28 -3.14
C ASP A 54 -9.71 20.15 -3.30
N GLN A 55 -9.45 20.54 -4.55
CA GLN A 55 -8.28 21.35 -4.90
C GLN A 55 -8.39 22.81 -4.41
N ASN A 56 -9.59 23.23 -3.99
CA ASN A 56 -9.84 24.55 -3.40
C ASN A 56 -9.86 24.53 -1.87
N SER A 57 -9.54 23.40 -1.25
CA SER A 57 -9.49 23.27 0.21
C SER A 57 -8.60 24.35 0.83
N PRO A 58 -9.04 25.03 1.92
CA PRO A 58 -8.22 26.04 2.60
C PRO A 58 -6.91 25.48 3.16
N ASN A 59 -6.82 24.15 3.35
CA ASN A 59 -5.62 23.48 3.84
C ASN A 59 -4.63 23.09 2.74
N MET A 60 -4.96 23.33 1.46
CA MET A 60 -4.12 22.88 0.34
C MET A 60 -2.69 23.44 0.38
N ALA A 61 -2.53 24.72 0.71
CA ALA A 61 -1.22 25.34 0.84
C ALA A 61 -0.36 24.65 1.92
N LYS A 62 -0.98 24.29 3.05
CA LYS A 62 -0.33 23.57 4.15
C LYS A 62 0.12 22.17 3.71
N PHE A 63 -0.76 21.41 3.07
CA PHE A 63 -0.41 20.07 2.59
C PHE A 63 0.72 20.09 1.57
N LYS A 64 0.75 21.09 0.68
CA LYS A 64 1.84 21.26 -0.28
C LYS A 64 3.16 21.66 0.40
N ALA A 65 3.11 22.57 1.37
CA ALA A 65 4.31 23.03 2.09
C ALA A 65 4.94 21.94 2.98
N SER A 66 4.14 21.01 3.51
CA SER A 66 4.59 19.97 4.45
C SER A 66 4.18 18.57 4.02
N SER A 67 4.22 18.27 2.72
CA SER A 67 3.66 17.03 2.14
C SER A 67 4.14 15.74 2.78
N ASP A 68 5.40 15.72 3.25
CA ASP A 68 6.01 14.54 3.84
C ASP A 68 5.43 14.15 5.20
N PHE A 69 4.70 15.06 5.86
CA PHE A 69 4.03 14.81 7.13
C PHE A 69 2.60 14.28 6.99
N PHE A 70 2.10 14.19 5.76
CA PHE A 70 0.70 13.89 5.45
C PHE A 70 0.50 12.64 4.60
N ARG A 71 1.47 12.33 3.71
CA ARG A 71 1.41 11.19 2.81
C ARG A 71 1.76 9.89 3.54
N CYS A 72 0.86 8.90 3.53
CA CYS A 72 1.02 7.66 4.31
C CYS A 72 2.36 6.96 4.02
N LYS A 73 2.73 6.86 2.75
CA LYS A 73 3.99 6.26 2.32
C LYS A 73 5.23 6.93 2.90
N GLN A 74 5.15 8.19 3.34
CA GLN A 74 6.31 8.92 3.86
C GLN A 74 6.69 8.48 5.27
N CYS A 75 5.74 7.96 6.05
CA CYS A 75 6.00 7.37 7.36
C CYS A 75 6.00 5.84 7.32
N HIS A 76 5.19 5.22 6.44
CA HIS A 76 4.98 3.77 6.40
C HIS A 76 5.73 3.05 5.28
N ALA A 77 6.51 3.80 4.48
CA ALA A 77 7.27 3.32 3.32
C ALA A 77 6.42 2.75 2.18
N TRP A 78 6.99 2.63 0.99
CA TRP A 78 6.26 2.10 -0.17
C TRP A 78 5.95 0.60 -0.06
N ASP A 79 6.76 -0.13 0.69
CA ASP A 79 6.59 -1.55 0.97
C ASP A 79 5.70 -1.81 2.19
N GLY A 80 5.25 -0.76 2.90
CA GLY A 80 4.46 -0.91 4.12
C GLY A 80 5.25 -1.42 5.32
N LEU A 81 6.58 -1.51 5.25
CA LEU A 81 7.42 -2.11 6.30
C LEU A 81 7.97 -1.06 7.28
N GLY A 82 7.68 0.23 7.05
CA GLY A 82 8.15 1.32 7.89
C GLY A 82 9.68 1.40 7.96
N ASN A 83 10.20 1.67 9.16
CA ASN A 83 11.63 1.90 9.39
C ASN A 83 12.47 0.62 9.42
N SER A 84 11.83 -0.55 9.42
CA SER A 84 12.48 -1.86 9.38
C SER A 84 12.60 -2.40 7.96
N GLY A 85 12.06 -1.69 6.96
CA GLY A 85 12.13 -2.06 5.55
C GLY A 85 12.90 -1.05 4.71
N SER A 86 12.41 -0.78 3.49
CA SER A 86 13.12 0.03 2.50
C SER A 86 13.43 1.46 2.92
N TYR A 87 12.78 1.97 3.98
CA TYR A 87 13.03 3.31 4.52
C TYR A 87 14.00 3.31 5.73
N ILE A 88 14.70 2.20 5.98
CA ILE A 88 15.71 2.08 7.05
C ILE A 88 16.81 3.15 7.00
N ASN A 89 17.10 3.69 5.81
CA ASN A 89 18.12 4.71 5.58
C ASN A 89 17.54 6.14 5.41
N ARG A 90 16.28 6.35 5.79
CA ARG A 90 15.52 7.59 5.50
C ARG A 90 15.36 8.46 6.74
N ALA A 91 16.45 9.05 7.23
CA ALA A 91 16.45 9.94 8.40
C ALA A 91 15.43 11.09 8.32
N ALA A 92 14.86 11.47 9.46
CA ALA A 92 14.05 12.69 9.55
C ALA A 92 14.86 13.94 9.16
N LYS A 93 14.15 14.98 8.71
CA LYS A 93 14.68 16.31 8.38
C LYS A 93 13.66 17.34 8.84
N THR A 94 14.01 18.62 8.90
CA THR A 94 13.02 19.69 9.17
C THR A 94 11.81 19.66 8.22
N SER A 95 11.96 19.09 7.02
CA SER A 95 10.89 18.92 6.04
C SER A 95 10.28 17.50 5.97
N ARG A 96 10.67 16.57 6.84
CA ARG A 96 10.22 15.16 6.78
C ARG A 96 10.22 14.50 8.17
N PRO A 97 9.12 13.84 8.60
CA PRO A 97 9.03 13.22 9.91
C PRO A 97 9.94 11.99 10.04
N ASN A 98 10.03 11.46 11.26
CA ASN A 98 10.58 10.12 11.47
C ASN A 98 9.70 9.03 10.83
N ILE A 99 10.35 7.96 10.39
CA ILE A 99 9.67 6.80 9.80
C ILE A 99 9.07 5.95 10.92
N ALA A 100 7.82 5.54 10.76
CA ALA A 100 7.11 4.72 11.72
C ALA A 100 7.79 3.35 11.88
N SER A 101 7.86 2.85 13.11
CA SER A 101 8.31 1.47 13.38
C SER A 101 7.28 0.41 13.05
N THR A 102 6.04 0.81 12.79
CA THR A 102 4.96 -0.11 12.43
C THR A 102 5.19 -0.72 11.06
N ASN A 103 5.32 -2.05 11.03
CA ASN A 103 5.14 -2.84 9.82
C ASN A 103 3.64 -2.84 9.47
N LEU A 104 3.24 -1.83 8.70
CA LEU A 104 1.85 -1.60 8.31
C LEU A 104 1.30 -2.74 7.46
N TYR A 105 2.12 -3.35 6.60
CA TYR A 105 1.69 -4.52 5.82
C TYR A 105 1.26 -5.66 6.77
N GLN A 106 2.13 -6.06 7.71
CA GLN A 106 1.82 -7.12 8.67
C GLN A 106 0.61 -6.78 9.55
N VAL A 107 0.53 -5.55 10.06
CA VAL A 107 -0.62 -5.10 10.87
C VAL A 107 -1.91 -5.18 10.07
N SER A 108 -1.88 -4.79 8.80
CA SER A 108 -3.04 -4.85 7.91
C SER A 108 -3.49 -6.27 7.64
N GLN A 109 -2.55 -7.21 7.48
CA GLN A 109 -2.89 -8.61 7.26
C GLN A 109 -3.46 -9.30 8.51
N THR A 110 -3.00 -8.91 9.70
CA THR A 110 -3.41 -9.56 10.97
C THR A 110 -4.69 -9.00 11.56
N LYS A 111 -4.98 -7.71 11.40
CA LYS A 111 -6.21 -7.09 11.91
C LYS A 111 -7.41 -7.33 10.99
N SER A 112 -8.60 -7.34 11.58
CA SER A 112 -9.85 -7.24 10.83
C SER A 112 -9.96 -5.86 10.16
N PHE A 113 -10.74 -5.77 9.08
CA PHE A 113 -10.98 -4.49 8.40
C PHE A 113 -11.66 -3.46 9.33
N THR A 114 -12.54 -3.91 10.24
CA THR A 114 -13.17 -3.03 11.24
C THR A 114 -12.16 -2.49 12.25
N GLU A 115 -11.22 -3.31 12.74
CA GLU A 115 -10.15 -2.82 13.61
C GLU A 115 -9.24 -1.81 12.92
N LEU A 116 -8.92 -2.02 11.63
CA LEU A 116 -8.13 -1.07 10.85
C LEU A 116 -8.86 0.25 10.66
N PHE A 117 -10.14 0.20 10.27
CA PHE A 117 -10.97 1.38 10.14
C PHE A 117 -11.02 2.18 11.46
N ASN A 118 -11.28 1.50 12.57
CA ASN A 118 -11.31 2.13 13.90
C ASN A 118 -9.95 2.72 14.29
N ALA A 119 -8.84 2.07 13.95
CA ALA A 119 -7.50 2.60 14.21
C ALA A 119 -7.20 3.88 13.41
N MET A 120 -7.70 3.96 12.18
CA MET A 120 -7.59 5.13 11.30
C MET A 120 -8.49 6.28 11.77
N LYS A 121 -9.64 5.97 12.40
CA LYS A 121 -10.59 6.95 12.95
C LYS A 121 -10.21 7.53 14.32
N LYS A 122 -9.13 7.05 14.97
CA LYS A 122 -8.68 7.60 16.25
C LYS A 122 -8.31 9.08 16.12
N SER A 123 -8.69 9.88 17.12
CA SER A 123 -8.31 11.29 17.26
C SER A 123 -7.32 11.52 18.42
N GLU A 124 -7.32 10.65 19.43
CA GLU A 124 -6.35 10.68 20.54
C GLU A 124 -4.95 10.28 20.06
N GLU A 125 -3.92 10.91 20.63
CA GLU A 125 -2.52 10.71 20.23
C GLU A 125 -2.32 10.86 18.71
N ARG A 126 -3.04 11.82 18.12
CA ARG A 126 -2.89 12.26 16.73
C ARG A 126 -2.53 13.72 16.67
N ARG A 127 -1.71 14.07 15.69
CA ARG A 127 -1.36 15.46 15.41
C ARG A 127 -2.56 16.17 14.80
N ASP A 128 -2.97 17.27 15.41
CA ASP A 128 -3.96 18.16 14.81
C ASP A 128 -3.44 18.72 13.47
N ILE A 129 -4.30 18.79 12.45
CA ILE A 129 -3.87 19.29 11.13
C ILE A 129 -3.54 20.79 11.15
N GLY A 130 -3.98 21.49 12.20
CA GLY A 130 -3.66 22.87 12.55
C GLY A 130 -2.23 23.07 13.01
N TYR A 131 -1.57 22.04 13.54
CA TYR A 131 -0.22 22.13 14.10
C TYR A 131 0.79 22.75 13.11
N ASP A 132 1.62 23.65 13.62
CA ASP A 132 2.62 24.36 12.82
C ASP A 132 3.87 23.49 12.59
N LEU A 133 3.92 22.88 11.40
CA LEU A 133 5.04 22.07 10.95
C LEU A 133 6.23 22.89 10.45
N THR A 134 6.11 24.21 10.31
CA THR A 134 7.24 25.06 9.85
C THR A 134 8.35 25.16 10.90
N THR A 135 8.02 24.90 12.16
CA THR A 135 8.96 24.88 13.29
C THR A 135 9.48 23.47 13.60
N TYR A 136 9.08 22.45 12.83
CA TYR A 136 9.49 21.07 13.08
C TYR A 136 11.01 20.91 12.98
N ASN A 137 11.58 20.30 14.01
CA ASN A 137 12.97 19.94 14.11
C ASN A 137 13.08 18.57 14.81
N PRO A 138 13.54 17.53 14.09
CA PRO A 138 13.61 16.18 14.64
C PRO A 138 14.56 16.05 15.84
N ALA A 139 15.47 17.00 16.05
CA ALA A 139 16.41 16.99 17.17
C ALA A 139 15.84 17.62 18.46
N THR A 140 14.81 18.47 18.36
CA THR A 140 14.38 19.30 19.51
C THR A 140 12.89 19.25 19.81
N ASN A 141 12.02 19.00 18.84
CA ASN A 141 10.55 19.02 19.04
C ASN A 141 9.79 17.97 18.22
N ALA A 142 10.39 16.81 18.01
CA ALA A 142 9.85 15.77 17.14
C ALA A 142 8.52 15.16 17.62
N ALA A 143 8.26 15.17 18.92
CA ALA A 143 7.18 14.42 19.55
C ALA A 143 5.79 14.66 18.93
N GLU A 144 5.45 15.92 18.66
CA GLU A 144 4.15 16.26 18.07
C GLU A 144 4.16 16.12 16.54
N GLY A 145 5.24 16.56 15.88
CA GLY A 145 5.37 16.48 14.43
C GLY A 145 5.40 15.05 13.89
N ASP A 146 5.92 14.09 14.66
CA ASP A 146 6.00 12.68 14.27
C ASP A 146 4.71 11.89 14.53
N LYS A 147 3.75 12.45 15.28
CA LYS A 147 2.45 11.81 15.46
C LYS A 147 1.75 11.65 14.12
N MET A 148 1.05 10.53 13.97
CA MET A 148 0.15 10.32 12.85
C MET A 148 -0.87 11.46 12.81
N PRO A 149 -1.11 12.11 11.64
CA PRO A 149 -2.11 13.17 11.55
C PRO A 149 -3.49 12.63 11.92
N ASN A 150 -4.33 13.48 12.51
CA ASN A 150 -5.72 13.13 12.77
C ASN A 150 -6.47 13.04 11.43
N LEU A 151 -6.59 11.80 10.92
CA LEU A 151 -7.15 11.55 9.61
C LEU A 151 -8.63 11.93 9.51
N THR A 152 -9.35 11.98 10.64
CA THR A 152 -10.76 12.40 10.65
C THR A 152 -10.96 13.87 10.29
N GLN A 153 -9.89 14.69 10.33
CA GLN A 153 -9.90 16.08 9.90
C GLN A 153 -9.61 16.26 8.40
N ILE A 154 -9.19 15.19 7.70
CA ILE A 154 -8.76 15.26 6.29
C ILE A 154 -9.42 14.25 5.36
N LEU A 155 -9.91 13.13 5.88
CA LEU A 155 -10.50 12.04 5.09
C LEU A 155 -11.93 11.77 5.54
N SER A 156 -12.80 11.49 4.57
CA SER A 156 -14.13 10.94 4.82
C SER A 156 -14.06 9.46 5.19
N ASP A 157 -15.15 8.94 5.77
CA ASP A 157 -15.24 7.51 6.10
C ASP A 157 -15.12 6.63 4.87
N THR A 158 -15.68 7.05 3.72
CA THR A 158 -15.49 6.36 2.43
C THR A 158 -14.02 6.27 2.04
N GLN A 159 -13.28 7.37 2.15
CA GLN A 159 -11.84 7.38 1.83
C GLN A 159 -11.03 6.51 2.81
N ILE A 160 -11.41 6.48 4.09
CA ILE A 160 -10.77 5.60 5.07
C ILE A 160 -11.05 4.14 4.73
N TRP A 161 -12.28 3.78 4.33
CA TRP A 161 -12.60 2.44 3.86
C TRP A 161 -11.83 2.04 2.59
N ASP A 162 -11.68 2.96 1.63
CA ASP A 162 -10.84 2.74 0.44
C ASP A 162 -9.39 2.41 0.85
N ILE A 163 -8.81 3.17 1.80
CA ILE A 163 -7.48 2.87 2.33
C ILE A 163 -7.46 1.51 3.02
N VAL A 164 -8.44 1.19 3.88
CA VAL A 164 -8.50 -0.11 4.56
C VAL A 164 -8.55 -1.27 3.56
N LYS A 165 -9.34 -1.14 2.49
CA LYS A 165 -9.42 -2.13 1.41
C LYS A 165 -8.09 -2.27 0.67
N PHE A 166 -7.42 -1.17 0.37
CA PHE A 166 -6.07 -1.18 -0.18
C PHE A 166 -5.05 -1.86 0.75
N LEU A 167 -5.06 -1.55 2.05
CA LEU A 167 -4.14 -2.13 3.01
C LEU A 167 -4.34 -3.65 3.14
N LYS A 168 -5.59 -4.12 3.06
CA LYS A 168 -5.93 -5.54 3.13
C LYS A 168 -5.63 -6.31 1.85
N GLU A 169 -6.01 -5.77 0.71
CA GLU A 169 -6.08 -6.54 -0.56
C GLU A 169 -5.27 -5.91 -1.69
N GLY A 170 -4.94 -4.62 -1.57
CA GLY A 170 -4.26 -3.84 -2.60
C GLY A 170 -2.73 -3.84 -2.51
N MET A 171 -2.18 -3.91 -1.30
CA MET A 171 -0.74 -3.95 -1.07
C MET A 171 -0.16 -5.28 -1.53
N PHE A 172 0.91 -5.23 -2.34
CA PHE A 172 1.67 -6.44 -2.63
C PHE A 172 2.51 -6.84 -1.42
N ASP A 173 2.57 -8.14 -1.16
CA ASP A 173 3.67 -8.72 -0.40
C ASP A 173 4.96 -8.54 -1.21
N VAL A 174 5.72 -7.50 -0.89
CA VAL A 174 6.94 -7.19 -1.65
C VAL A 174 7.99 -8.28 -1.51
N SER A 175 7.92 -9.11 -0.46
CA SER A 175 8.80 -10.27 -0.30
C SER A 175 8.59 -11.30 -1.40
N GLN A 176 7.50 -11.21 -2.16
CA GLN A 176 7.27 -12.06 -3.33
C GLN A 176 7.84 -11.46 -4.61
N LEU A 177 8.14 -10.15 -4.64
CA LEU A 177 8.63 -9.46 -5.84
C LEU A 177 10.16 -9.46 -5.95
N TYR A 178 10.87 -9.47 -4.83
CA TYR A 178 12.33 -9.41 -4.77
C TYR A 178 12.83 -9.93 -3.42
N ASP A 179 14.13 -10.17 -3.33
CA ASP A 179 14.81 -10.41 -2.07
C ASP A 179 15.42 -9.09 -1.57
N ALA A 180 15.23 -8.78 -0.29
CA ALA A 180 15.76 -7.58 0.33
C ALA A 180 16.61 -7.92 1.55
N THR A 181 17.77 -7.30 1.64
CA THR A 181 18.65 -7.41 2.81
C THR A 181 18.75 -6.06 3.48
N TYR A 182 18.38 -6.01 4.76
CA TYR A 182 18.46 -4.81 5.59
C TYR A 182 19.63 -4.97 6.57
N THR A 183 20.51 -3.98 6.65
CA THR A 183 21.70 -4.00 7.52
C THR A 183 21.78 -2.73 8.36
N GLY A 184 22.12 -2.87 9.64
CA GLY A 184 22.16 -1.76 10.59
C GLY A 184 20.78 -1.41 11.15
N VAL A 185 20.62 -0.18 11.65
CA VAL A 185 19.38 0.31 12.28
C VAL A 185 18.97 1.64 11.68
N TYR A 186 17.66 1.91 11.68
CA TYR A 186 17.15 3.22 11.33
C TYR A 186 17.76 4.32 12.24
N PRO A 187 18.15 5.49 11.69
CA PRO A 187 17.96 5.95 10.32
C PRO A 187 19.18 5.78 9.39
N THR A 188 20.24 5.12 9.84
CA THR A 188 21.53 5.02 9.14
C THR A 188 21.81 3.64 8.55
N GLY A 189 20.83 2.74 8.62
CA GLY A 189 20.95 1.41 8.03
C GLY A 189 21.05 1.48 6.52
N SER A 190 21.07 0.31 5.88
CA SER A 190 21.12 0.18 4.44
C SER A 190 20.20 -0.94 3.98
N VAL A 191 19.75 -0.82 2.73
CA VAL A 191 18.96 -1.83 2.04
C VAL A 191 19.62 -2.15 0.71
N SER A 192 19.69 -3.43 0.38
CA SER A 192 20.01 -3.91 -0.96
C SER A 192 18.90 -4.82 -1.46
N PHE A 193 18.66 -4.78 -2.77
CA PHE A 193 17.66 -5.61 -3.45
C PHE A 193 18.36 -6.57 -4.41
N ALA A 194 17.91 -7.82 -4.40
CA ALA A 194 18.38 -8.88 -5.27
C ALA A 194 17.18 -9.66 -5.84
N ASN A 195 17.43 -10.49 -6.86
CA ASN A 195 16.42 -11.37 -7.46
C ASN A 195 15.11 -10.63 -7.80
N ILE A 196 15.23 -9.45 -8.40
CA ILE A 196 14.09 -8.60 -8.76
C ILE A 196 13.25 -9.32 -9.83
N GLY A 197 11.96 -9.47 -9.54
CA GLY A 197 11.03 -10.27 -10.34
C GLY A 197 11.21 -11.77 -10.12
N LYS A 198 11.53 -12.20 -8.89
CA LYS A 198 11.73 -13.63 -8.59
C LYS A 198 10.51 -14.46 -9.00
N ASP A 199 10.82 -15.62 -9.57
CA ASP A 199 9.86 -16.53 -10.22
C ASP A 199 9.07 -15.94 -11.40
N GLY A 200 9.41 -14.71 -11.83
CA GLY A 200 8.81 -14.08 -13.00
C GLY A 200 9.40 -14.59 -14.31
N ASN A 201 8.61 -14.50 -15.37
CA ASN A 201 8.97 -14.81 -16.74
C ASN A 201 9.34 -13.53 -17.51
N GLU A 202 10.61 -13.44 -17.91
CA GLU A 202 11.14 -12.29 -18.65
C GLU A 202 10.42 -12.05 -20.00
N GLY A 203 10.08 -13.11 -20.74
CA GLY A 203 9.40 -13.00 -22.03
C GLY A 203 7.98 -12.45 -21.91
N ASN A 204 7.23 -12.93 -20.92
CA ASN A 204 5.91 -12.38 -20.57
C ASN A 204 6.03 -10.92 -20.15
N GLY A 205 7.04 -10.59 -19.33
CA GLY A 205 7.28 -9.23 -18.87
C GLY A 205 7.60 -8.25 -20.00
N LYS A 206 8.43 -8.67 -20.97
CA LYS A 206 8.71 -7.87 -22.18
C LYS A 206 7.46 -7.66 -23.01
N THR A 207 6.64 -8.70 -23.18
CA THR A 207 5.36 -8.60 -23.90
C THR A 207 4.41 -7.62 -23.20
N PHE A 208 4.29 -7.73 -21.87
CA PHE A 208 3.48 -6.82 -21.07
C PHE A 208 3.99 -5.37 -21.17
N PHE A 209 5.30 -5.16 -21.05
CA PHE A 209 5.92 -3.85 -21.15
C PHE A 209 5.69 -3.22 -22.53
N ALA A 210 5.90 -3.97 -23.61
CA ALA A 210 5.69 -3.50 -24.97
C ALA A 210 4.23 -3.06 -25.21
N ALA A 211 3.26 -3.81 -24.67
CA ALA A 211 1.84 -3.53 -24.84
C ALA A 211 1.35 -2.34 -23.99
N ASN A 212 1.90 -2.14 -22.79
CA ASN A 212 1.31 -1.23 -21.79
C ASN A 212 2.20 -0.03 -21.42
N CYS A 213 3.51 -0.11 -21.63
CA CYS A 213 4.48 0.85 -21.08
C CYS A 213 5.31 1.55 -22.17
N ALA A 214 5.68 0.82 -23.23
CA ALA A 214 6.64 1.27 -24.22
C ALA A 214 6.20 2.49 -25.03
N SER A 215 4.88 2.73 -25.17
CA SER A 215 4.35 3.91 -25.88
C SER A 215 4.80 5.23 -25.26
N CYS A 216 5.02 5.25 -23.95
CA CYS A 216 5.49 6.43 -23.21
C CYS A 216 6.95 6.28 -22.78
N HIS A 217 7.35 5.09 -22.31
CA HIS A 217 8.69 4.87 -21.76
C HIS A 217 9.75 4.51 -22.82
N GLY A 218 9.36 4.29 -24.08
CA GLY A 218 10.23 3.75 -25.13
C GLY A 218 10.44 2.25 -24.98
N ALA A 219 10.80 1.57 -26.06
CA ALA A 219 10.96 0.10 -26.08
C ALA A 219 12.06 -0.40 -25.11
N ASP A 220 13.07 0.42 -24.86
CA ASP A 220 14.19 0.17 -23.95
C ASP A 220 14.05 0.88 -22.59
N GLY A 221 12.93 1.57 -22.35
CA GLY A 221 12.66 2.27 -21.09
C GLY A 221 13.45 3.57 -20.89
N LYS A 222 14.06 4.14 -21.94
CA LYS A 222 14.89 5.35 -21.85
C LYS A 222 14.21 6.66 -22.24
N ALA A 223 12.98 6.62 -22.77
CA ALA A 223 12.33 7.83 -23.27
C ALA A 223 11.99 8.83 -22.15
N LEU A 224 11.85 8.35 -20.92
CA LEU A 224 11.56 9.15 -19.73
C LEU A 224 12.54 8.80 -18.62
N THR A 225 12.89 9.80 -17.80
CA THR A 225 13.73 9.59 -16.62
C THR A 225 12.91 9.72 -15.34
N MET A 226 13.26 8.91 -14.33
CA MET A 226 12.67 8.95 -13.00
C MET A 226 13.79 9.14 -11.99
N GLU A 227 13.85 10.31 -11.36
CA GLU A 227 14.95 10.70 -10.47
C GLU A 227 16.33 10.56 -11.13
N ASN A 228 16.45 11.05 -12.38
CA ASN A 228 17.67 10.99 -13.19
C ASN A 228 18.15 9.56 -13.49
N MET A 229 17.25 8.58 -13.44
CA MET A 229 17.51 7.19 -13.83
C MET A 229 16.61 6.80 -14.99
N SER A 230 17.09 5.91 -15.86
CA SER A 230 16.20 5.20 -16.79
C SER A 230 15.17 4.34 -16.05
N LEU A 231 14.17 3.84 -16.76
CA LEU A 231 13.21 2.90 -16.18
C LEU A 231 13.89 1.64 -15.64
N GLY A 232 14.80 1.04 -16.41
CA GLY A 232 15.50 -0.18 -16.00
C GLY A 232 16.32 0.03 -14.73
N LYS A 233 17.07 1.15 -14.66
CA LYS A 233 17.84 1.48 -13.45
C LYS A 233 16.93 1.80 -12.27
N PHE A 234 15.86 2.55 -12.48
CA PHE A 234 14.90 2.86 -11.42
C PHE A 234 14.28 1.59 -10.82
N VAL A 235 13.89 0.61 -11.65
CA VAL A 235 13.40 -0.70 -11.18
C VAL A 235 14.44 -1.44 -10.36
N ARG A 236 15.71 -1.43 -10.78
CA ARG A 236 16.80 -2.10 -10.03
C ARG A 236 17.13 -1.40 -8.72
N SER A 237 16.98 -0.08 -8.64
CA SER A 237 17.35 0.72 -7.48
C SER A 237 16.21 0.91 -6.46
N LYS A 238 14.96 0.97 -6.93
CA LYS A 238 13.77 1.23 -6.10
C LYS A 238 12.61 0.28 -6.39
N PRO A 239 12.83 -1.06 -6.39
CA PRO A 239 11.75 -2.01 -6.62
C PRO A 239 10.65 -1.94 -5.55
N ASN A 240 10.95 -1.42 -4.36
CA ASN A 240 9.96 -1.13 -3.32
C ASN A 240 8.94 -0.07 -3.73
N GLU A 241 9.34 0.91 -4.55
CA GLU A 241 8.50 2.03 -5.00
C GLU A 241 7.76 1.70 -6.32
N VAL A 242 8.43 1.01 -7.24
CA VAL A 242 7.89 0.73 -8.58
C VAL A 242 6.53 0.03 -8.54
N GLN A 243 6.31 -0.91 -7.63
CA GLN A 243 5.09 -1.71 -7.57
C GLN A 243 3.87 -0.81 -7.40
N HIS A 244 4.02 0.24 -6.58
CA HIS A 244 2.95 1.17 -6.29
C HIS A 244 2.68 2.04 -7.51
N LYS A 245 3.73 2.54 -8.15
CA LYS A 245 3.63 3.40 -9.34
C LYS A 245 3.05 2.69 -10.54
N VAL A 246 3.40 1.42 -10.73
CA VAL A 246 2.81 0.61 -11.80
C VAL A 246 1.34 0.35 -11.52
N LYS A 247 0.97 -0.04 -10.30
CA LYS A 247 -0.41 -0.42 -9.98
C LYS A 247 -1.35 0.78 -9.82
N TYR A 248 -0.88 1.87 -9.24
CA TYR A 248 -1.72 3.04 -8.89
C TYR A 248 -1.37 4.33 -9.64
N GLY A 249 -0.35 4.29 -10.50
CA GLY A 249 0.07 5.41 -11.34
C GLY A 249 1.16 6.26 -10.69
N GLN A 250 1.71 7.18 -11.48
CA GLN A 250 2.58 8.24 -10.97
C GLN A 250 1.76 9.52 -10.87
N LEU A 251 1.34 9.86 -9.65
CA LEU A 251 0.51 11.02 -9.39
C LEU A 251 1.19 12.31 -9.85
N GLY A 252 0.40 13.22 -10.41
CA GLY A 252 0.88 14.46 -11.03
C GLY A 252 1.55 14.27 -12.40
N SER A 253 1.37 13.11 -13.04
CA SER A 253 1.90 12.81 -14.37
C SER A 253 0.84 12.15 -15.25
N SER A 254 1.17 11.89 -16.51
CA SER A 254 0.29 11.16 -17.43
C SER A 254 0.32 9.64 -17.26
N MET A 255 1.12 9.07 -16.35
CA MET A 255 1.23 7.62 -16.16
C MET A 255 0.03 7.09 -15.35
N PRO A 256 -0.92 6.37 -15.97
CA PRO A 256 -2.07 5.84 -15.27
C PRO A 256 -1.68 4.62 -14.41
N GLY A 257 -2.54 4.28 -13.44
CA GLY A 257 -2.40 3.04 -12.69
C GLY A 257 -2.90 1.82 -13.47
N MET A 258 -2.11 0.75 -13.49
CA MET A 258 -2.52 -0.58 -13.93
C MET A 258 -3.27 -1.29 -12.79
N PHE A 259 -4.45 -0.78 -12.41
CA PHE A 259 -5.15 -1.17 -11.19
C PHE A 259 -5.45 -2.67 -11.07
N THR A 260 -5.57 -3.38 -12.20
CA THR A 260 -5.87 -4.81 -12.27
C THR A 260 -4.64 -5.68 -12.45
N ILE A 261 -3.41 -5.12 -12.40
CA ILE A 261 -2.19 -5.92 -12.55
C ILE A 261 -2.11 -6.97 -11.45
N THR A 262 -1.94 -8.22 -11.86
CA THR A 262 -1.79 -9.36 -10.94
C THR A 262 -0.37 -9.43 -10.39
N LEU A 263 -0.18 -10.15 -9.29
CA LEU A 263 1.16 -10.41 -8.75
C LEU A 263 2.06 -11.09 -9.79
N SER A 264 1.55 -12.07 -10.55
CA SER A 264 2.33 -12.77 -11.59
C SER A 264 2.80 -11.80 -12.68
N GLN A 265 1.92 -10.91 -13.15
CA GLN A 265 2.29 -9.91 -14.14
C GLN A 265 3.30 -8.90 -13.58
N MET A 266 3.17 -8.51 -12.31
CA MET A 266 4.16 -7.64 -11.66
C MET A 266 5.53 -8.33 -11.56
N LYS A 267 5.57 -9.62 -11.19
CA LYS A 267 6.80 -10.43 -11.18
C LYS A 267 7.44 -10.50 -12.56
N ASP A 268 6.66 -10.80 -13.59
CA ASP A 268 7.10 -10.87 -14.98
C ASP A 268 7.68 -9.52 -15.43
N LEU A 269 6.96 -8.42 -15.17
CA LEU A 269 7.41 -7.06 -15.48
C LEU A 269 8.72 -6.70 -14.77
N TYR A 270 8.81 -6.99 -13.47
CA TYR A 270 10.04 -6.77 -12.70
C TYR A 270 11.21 -7.58 -13.27
N LYS A 271 10.96 -8.85 -13.63
CA LYS A 271 11.97 -9.73 -14.20
C LYS A 271 12.50 -9.15 -15.51
N ALA A 272 11.61 -8.72 -16.40
CA ALA A 272 11.98 -8.09 -17.65
C ALA A 272 12.78 -6.80 -17.43
N CYS A 273 12.27 -5.86 -16.65
CA CYS A 273 12.89 -4.55 -16.42
C CYS A 273 14.20 -4.62 -15.63
N SER A 274 14.44 -5.73 -14.90
CA SER A 274 15.72 -5.97 -14.23
C SER A 274 16.86 -6.33 -15.20
N ASN A 275 16.56 -6.77 -16.43
CA ASN A 275 17.57 -7.10 -17.43
C ASN A 275 18.25 -5.82 -17.96
N SER A 276 19.50 -5.58 -17.55
CA SER A 276 20.27 -4.38 -17.92
C SER A 276 20.64 -4.29 -19.40
N THR A 277 20.57 -5.38 -20.15
CA THR A 277 20.81 -5.39 -21.61
C THR A 277 19.59 -4.89 -22.36
N THR A 278 18.39 -5.33 -21.94
CA THR A 278 17.13 -4.90 -22.58
C THR A 278 16.67 -3.53 -22.07
N PHE A 279 16.85 -3.27 -20.77
CA PHE A 279 16.51 -2.03 -20.08
C PHE A 279 17.75 -1.43 -19.41
N PRO A 280 18.64 -0.79 -20.20
CA PRO A 280 19.87 -0.18 -19.70
C PRO A 280 19.59 1.11 -18.92
N ASP A 281 20.65 1.75 -18.40
CA ASP A 281 20.59 3.15 -17.96
C ASP A 281 20.62 4.12 -19.16
#